data_AF-S2E5M8-F1
#
_entry.id   AF-S2E5M8-F1
#
_cell.length_a   1.000
_cell.length_b   1.000
_cell.length_c   1.000
_cell.angle_alpha   90.00
_cell.angle_beta   90.00
_cell.angle_gamma   90.00
#
_symmetry.space_group_name_H-M   'P 1'
#
loop_
_entity.id
_entity.type
_entity.pdbx_description
1 polymer ?
#
loop_
_entity_poly.entity_id
_entity_poly.type
_entity_poly.pdbx_seq_one_letter_code
_entity_poly.pdbx_strand_id
1 'polypeptide(L)' 'MEFREIYCSNCKKVLGNYNTKFYNDDKIGEIINTYHVSHIRSGHQVTVRKLIKKL' A
#
# COMPACT_ATOMS: atom_id res chain seq x y z
N MET A 1 8.51 13.80 5.56
CA MET A 1 7.15 13.61 4.99
C MET A 1 6.80 12.13 5.11
N GLU A 2 5.60 11.80 5.59
CA GLU A 2 5.20 10.41 5.86
C GLU A 2 4.44 9.82 4.67
N PHE A 3 4.81 8.61 4.26
CA PHE A 3 4.19 7.87 3.18
C PHE A 3 3.80 6.47 3.65
N ARG A 4 2.79 5.91 3.00
CA ARG A 4 2.39 4.52 3.09
C ARG A 4 2.71 3.85 1.77
N GLU A 5 3.61 2.88 1.83
CA GLU A 5 3.95 2.02 0.71
C GLU A 5 3.14 0.75 0.79
N ILE A 6 2.48 0.41 -0.31
CA ILE A 6 1.81 -0.86 -0.49
C ILE A 6 2.81 -1.78 -1.19
N TYR A 7 3.25 -2.83 -0.51
CA TYR A 7 4.19 -3.81 -1.02
C TYR A 7 3.52 -5.17 -1.18
N CYS A 8 3.79 -5.86 -2.27
CA CYS A 8 3.34 -7.23 -2.47
C CYS A 8 4.51 -8.19 -2.30
N SER A 9 4.44 -9.06 -1.29
CA SER A 9 5.49 -10.04 -0.99
C SER A 9 5.62 -11.10 -2.07
N ASN A 10 4.49 -11.57 -2.62
CA ASN A 10 4.50 -12.59 -3.68
C ASN A 10 5.11 -12.06 -4.98
N CYS A 11 4.75 -10.83 -5.36
CA CYS A 11 5.31 -10.19 -6.56
C CYS A 11 6.68 -9.55 -6.33
N LYS A 12 7.12 -9.47 -5.06
CA LYS A 12 8.32 -8.78 -4.60
C LYS A 12 8.45 -7.34 -5.13
N LYS A 13 7.32 -6.64 -5.31
CA LYS A 13 7.27 -5.30 -5.90
C LYS A 13 6.40 -4.34 -5.09
N VAL A 14 6.71 -3.06 -5.23
CA VAL A 14 5.89 -1.97 -4.72
C VAL A 14 4.68 -1.80 -5.64
N LEU A 15 3.48 -1.86 -5.07
CA LEU A 15 2.22 -1.64 -5.77
C LEU A 15 1.85 -0.15 -5.80
N GLY A 16 2.22 0.61 -4.78
CA GLY A 16 1.98 2.05 -4.73
C GLY A 16 2.57 2.74 -3.51
N ASN A 17 2.75 4.05 -3.61
CA ASN A 17 3.25 4.92 -2.54
C ASN A 17 2.30 6.10 -2.37
N TYR A 18 1.74 6.26 -1.17
CA TYR A 18 0.68 7.23 -0.91
C TYR A 18 1.07 8.14 0.25
N ASN A 19 0.87 9.43 0.09
CA ASN A 19 1.19 10.40 1.11
C ASN A 19 0.11 10.39 2.20
N THR A 20 0.51 10.16 3.45
CA THR A 20 -0.45 10.07 4.57
C THR A 20 -1.15 11.39 4.87
N LYS A 21 -0.63 12.52 4.36
CA LYS A 21 -1.27 13.84 4.45
C LYS A 21 -2.58 13.93 3.64
N PHE A 22 -2.69 13.15 2.55
CA PHE A 22 -3.85 13.17 1.65
C PHE A 22 -4.66 11.87 1.69
N TYR A 23 -4.02 10.78 2.07
CA TYR A 23 -4.59 9.44 2.13
C TYR A 23 -4.46 8.88 3.55
N ASN A 24 -5.57 8.93 4.30
CA ASN A 24 -5.66 8.30 5.62
C ASN A 24 -5.66 6.76 5.49
N ASP A 25 -5.62 6.04 6.62
CA ASP A 25 -5.59 4.56 6.62
C ASP A 25 -6.80 3.94 5.90
N ASP A 26 -7.96 4.56 6.05
CA ASP A 26 -9.22 4.12 5.47
C ASP A 26 -9.18 4.17 3.94
N LYS A 27 -8.77 5.31 3.35
CA LYS A 27 -8.56 5.45 1.90
C LYS A 27 -7.51 4.51 1.36
N ILE A 28 -6.43 4.27 2.13
CA ILE A 28 -5.41 3.28 1.75
C ILE A 28 -6.04 1.89 1.68
N GLY A 29 -6.88 1.53 2.66
CA GLY A 29 -7.64 0.28 2.69
C GLY A 29 -8.59 0.14 1.50
N GLU A 30 -9.29 1.21 1.10
CA GLU A 30 -10.11 1.23 -0.11
C GLU A 30 -9.27 1.02 -1.37
N ILE A 31 -8.16 1.74 -1.52
CA ILE A 31 -7.26 1.60 -2.68
C ILE A 31 -6.78 0.14 -2.80
N ILE A 32 -6.42 -0.49 -1.67
CA ILE A 32 -6.02 -1.90 -1.64
C ILE A 32 -7.17 -2.80 -2.11
N ASN A 33 -8.39 -2.57 -1.61
CA ASN A 33 -9.57 -3.37 -1.96
C ASN A 33 -10.16 -3.06 -3.35
N THR A 34 -9.79 -1.95 -3.99
CA THR A 34 -10.25 -1.61 -5.34
C THR A 34 -9.20 -1.96 -6.39
N TYR A 35 -7.97 -1.47 -6.23
CA TYR A 35 -6.91 -1.60 -7.24
C TYR A 35 -6.02 -2.83 -7.02
N HIS A 36 -5.90 -3.31 -5.79
CA HIS A 36 -5.01 -4.43 -5.45
C HIS A 36 -5.77 -5.69 -4.99
N VAL A 37 -7.10 -5.70 -5.11
CA VAL A 37 -7.95 -6.85 -4.74
C VAL A 37 -7.63 -8.08 -5.57
N SER A 38 -7.20 -7.93 -6.81
CA SER A 38 -6.74 -9.03 -7.65
C SER A 38 -5.53 -9.73 -7.04
N HIS A 39 -4.62 -9.00 -6.38
CA HIS A 39 -3.50 -9.59 -5.67
C HIS A 39 -4.00 -10.38 -4.45
N ILE A 40 -4.90 -9.80 -3.64
CA ILE A 40 -5.45 -10.47 -2.45
C ILE A 40 -6.23 -11.73 -2.83
N ARG A 41 -7.10 -11.65 -3.84
CA ARG A 41 -7.89 -12.79 -4.36
C ARG A 41 -7.02 -13.88 -4.97
N SER A 42 -5.88 -13.51 -5.55
CA SER A 42 -4.88 -14.47 -6.05
C SER A 42 -4.03 -15.10 -4.93
N GLY A 43 -4.31 -14.81 -3.66
CA GLY A 43 -3.55 -15.32 -2.52
C GLY A 43 -2.24 -14.58 -2.27
N HIS A 44 -2.05 -13.40 -2.84
CA HIS A 44 -0.84 -12.62 -2.59
C HIS A 44 -0.92 -11.88 -1.26
N GLN A 45 0.17 -11.93 -0.51
CA GLN A 45 0.33 -11.15 0.69
C GLN A 45 0.70 -9.71 0.31
N VAL A 46 -0.22 -8.80 0.60
CA VAL A 46 -0.04 -7.35 0.45
C VAL A 46 0.17 -6.75 1.83
N THR A 47 1.21 -5.95 1.99
CA THR A 47 1.60 -5.32 3.27
C THR A 47 1.70 -3.81 3.09
N VAL A 48 1.16 -3.06 4.04
CA VAL A 48 1.32 -1.60 4.09
C VAL A 48 2.49 -1.26 5.00
N ARG A 49 3.50 -0.60 4.45
CA ARG A 49 4.71 -0.16 5.17
C ARG A 49 4.66 1.35 5.36
N LYS A 50 5.02 1.82 6.55
CA LYS A 50 5.15 3.25 6.83
C LYS A 50 6.56 3.71 6.45
N LEU A 51 6.67 4.57 5.44
CA LEU A 51 7.92 5.19 5.03
C LEU A 51 7.98 6.61 5.56
N ILE A 52 8.87 6.82 6.53
CA ILE A 52 9.21 8.14 7.02
C ILE A 52 10.43 8.59 6.22
N LYS A 53 10.25 9.41 5.19
CA LYS A 53 11.38 10.14 4.61
C LYS A 53 11.80 11.19 5.63
N LYS A 54 12.88 10.90 6.36
CA LYS A 54 13.70 11.94 7.00
C LYS A 54 14.34 12.72 5.86
N LEU A 55 13.90 13.97 5.72
CA LEU A 55 14.60 14.98 4.92
C LEU A 55 15.89 15.34 5.64
#